data_AF-A0A7X6PJK2-F1
#
_entry.id   AF-A0A7X6PJK2-F1
#
_cell.length_a   1.000
_cell.length_b   1.000
_cell.length_c   1.000
_cell.angle_alpha   90.00
_cell.angle_beta   90.00
_cell.angle_gamma   90.00
#
_symmetry.space_group_name_H-M   'P 1'
#
loop_
_entity.id
_entity.type
_entity.pdbx_description
1 polymer ?
#
loop_
_entity_poly.entity_id
_entity_poly.type
_entity_poly.pdbx_seq_one_letter_code
_entity_poly.pdbx_strand_id
1 'polypeptide(L)'
;MKKYLLAIESAAAESSVAILELASTPSGDEASLRAPDRHWSAFNRSGSLNHAEQLLPMVDSLLADAGIAKTELAAVAFSQGPGAFTGLRIACGIAQGMALGLGLPLIPIDSLRASAQLAVDYLVENKQLKAVNAAQDAKYKLSGVDYIVTLLDARMGEAYMAIYQPQPLQAELERDAVELRVVQKPSLISIKDVLPWLDQQRLYDAKQLFFTGNALSVYAKELAASFETKEFEFSVLPGEVTEWADATVLARLAVKKLQADETIEAHLAAPIYLREKVAFTEKERAAGLSGNPSAVIPLISDAAPKASHIDELASITYSFGLGAGQYFLRPMKEADIAGALLIEQTVQDYPWTRGNFKDSLASGYPAWVIEHQLSEVDGSSEGVNRIVGFAVQMLAPDVAHVLLIAVEPSLQGEGFGTLLLQALEKNALNHGLDKQLLEVRRSNDQAQRFYLRHRYAVIGTRKGYYREVGGTSEDAIVLEKTLVPESVELRFIPRTEDRHDE
;
A
#
# COMPACT_ATOMS: atom_id res chain seq x y z
N MET A 1 0.93 27.05 23.93
CA MET A 1 1.66 26.38 22.83
C MET A 1 1.16 24.95 22.78
N LYS A 2 0.79 24.42 21.62
CA LYS A 2 0.36 23.03 21.49
C LYS A 2 1.60 22.14 21.70
N LYS A 3 1.60 21.31 22.73
CA LYS A 3 2.76 20.54 23.21
C LYS A 3 2.49 19.05 23.34
N TYR A 4 1.24 18.61 23.22
CA TYR A 4 0.88 17.24 23.56
C TYR A 4 0.16 16.54 22.42
N LEU A 5 0.39 15.25 22.25
CA LEU A 5 -0.36 14.40 21.34
C LEU A 5 -1.20 13.41 22.16
N LEU A 6 -2.49 13.32 21.86
CA LEU A 6 -3.38 12.31 22.44
C LEU A 6 -3.47 11.13 21.48
N ALA A 7 -3.42 9.90 21.98
CA ALA A 7 -3.68 8.69 21.21
C ALA A 7 -4.81 7.85 21.85
N ILE A 8 -5.64 7.25 21.01
CA ILE A 8 -6.79 6.43 21.40
C ILE A 8 -6.71 5.07 20.70
N GLU A 9 -6.67 3.99 21.47
CA GLU A 9 -6.62 2.62 20.98
C GLU A 9 -7.83 1.84 21.50
N SER A 10 -8.63 1.30 20.58
CA SER A 10 -9.75 0.41 20.93
C SER A 10 -10.04 -0.64 19.85
N ALA A 11 -9.06 -1.01 19.05
CA ALA A 11 -9.11 -2.11 18.10
C ALA A 11 -9.04 -3.49 18.78
N ALA A 12 -8.50 -3.57 20.00
CA ALA A 12 -8.37 -4.78 20.80
C ALA A 12 -9.56 -5.03 21.74
N ALA A 13 -9.49 -6.11 22.53
CA ALA A 13 -10.46 -6.41 23.59
C ALA A 13 -10.36 -5.44 24.79
N GLU A 14 -9.16 -4.88 25.01
CA GLU A 14 -8.92 -3.79 25.94
C GLU A 14 -8.85 -2.48 25.17
N SER A 15 -9.17 -1.37 25.83
CA SER A 15 -9.01 -0.03 25.26
C SER A 15 -8.06 0.79 26.10
N SER A 16 -7.26 1.63 25.46
CA SER A 16 -6.27 2.48 26.14
C SER A 16 -6.23 3.88 25.54
N VAL A 17 -5.76 4.82 26.35
CA VAL A 17 -5.50 6.21 25.93
C VAL A 17 -4.13 6.61 26.44
N ALA A 18 -3.42 7.42 25.65
CA ALA A 18 -2.10 7.92 26.03
C ALA A 18 -1.93 9.38 25.64
N ILE A 19 -1.23 10.14 26.46
CA ILE A 19 -0.82 11.51 26.18
C ILE A 19 0.70 11.54 26.14
N LEU A 20 1.23 12.17 25.10
CA LEU A 20 2.65 12.23 24.81
C LEU A 20 3.09 13.68 24.74
N GLU A 21 4.13 14.04 25.49
CA GLU A 21 4.77 15.34 25.35
C GLU A 21 5.59 15.37 24.05
N LEU A 22 5.26 16.28 23.15
CA LEU A 22 6.05 16.59 21.98
C LEU A 22 7.27 17.36 22.47
N ALA A 23 8.47 16.77 22.30
CA ALA A 23 9.69 17.49 22.60
C ALA A 23 9.68 18.84 21.85
N SER A 24 9.93 19.93 22.56
CA SER A 24 10.28 21.19 21.91
C SER A 24 11.51 20.90 21.06
N THR A 25 11.40 21.10 19.74
CA THR A 25 12.54 21.02 18.81
C THR A 25 13.78 21.59 19.48
N PRO A 26 14.84 20.79 19.72
CA PRO A 26 16.05 21.31 20.29
C PRO A 26 16.60 22.35 19.32
N SER A 27 16.87 23.56 19.82
CA SER A 27 17.79 24.46 19.15
C SER A 27 19.21 23.88 19.30
N GLY A 28 19.60 23.00 18.36
CA GLY A 28 20.94 22.39 18.30
C GLY A 28 20.94 20.86 18.36
N ASP A 29 21.68 20.26 17.43
CA ASP A 29 22.22 18.89 17.20
C ASP A 29 21.90 17.65 18.08
N GLU A 30 20.97 17.68 19.04
CA GLU A 30 20.59 16.49 19.82
C GLU A 30 19.09 16.19 19.70
N ALA A 31 18.65 15.81 18.50
CA ALA A 31 17.36 15.15 18.31
C ALA A 31 17.50 13.66 18.68
N SER A 32 17.48 13.37 19.98
CA SER A 32 17.27 12.01 20.47
C SER A 32 15.80 11.62 20.28
N LEU A 33 15.51 10.71 19.36
CA LEU A 33 14.22 10.03 19.16
C LEU A 33 14.03 8.84 20.13
N ARG A 34 14.93 8.63 21.11
CA ARG A 34 14.57 7.85 22.30
C ARG A 34 13.29 8.43 22.89
N ALA A 35 12.39 7.52 23.30
CA ALA A 35 11.03 7.79 23.72
C ALA A 35 10.85 9.17 24.36
N PRO A 36 9.81 9.94 24.00
CA PRO A 36 9.56 11.24 24.63
C PRO A 36 9.60 11.08 26.14
N ASP A 37 10.41 11.91 26.79
CA ASP A 37 10.77 11.77 28.22
C ASP A 37 9.55 11.75 29.15
N ARG A 38 8.38 12.17 28.68
CA ARG A 38 7.15 12.22 29.46
C ARG A 38 5.93 11.74 28.66
N HIS A 39 5.30 10.70 29.18
CA HIS A 39 4.01 10.22 28.71
C HIS A 39 3.13 9.81 29.88
N TRP A 40 1.82 9.79 29.63
CA TRP A 40 0.80 9.30 30.55
C TRP A 40 -0.07 8.32 29.79
N SER A 41 -0.50 7.23 30.44
CA SER A 41 -1.40 6.26 29.83
C SER A 41 -2.43 5.75 30.82
N ALA A 42 -3.59 5.37 30.30
CA ALA A 42 -4.66 4.74 31.07
C ALA A 42 -5.25 3.57 30.27
N PHE A 43 -5.65 2.51 30.98
CA PHE A 43 -6.16 1.28 30.40
C PHE A 43 -7.55 0.96 30.96
N ASN A 44 -8.42 0.50 30.08
CA ASN A 44 -9.69 -0.12 30.44
C ASN A 44 -9.64 -1.59 30.04
N ARG A 45 -9.47 -2.43 31.06
CA ARG A 45 -9.39 -3.89 30.96
C ARG A 45 -10.72 -4.59 31.22
N SER A 46 -11.84 -3.84 31.29
CA SER A 46 -13.11 -4.39 31.76
C SER A 46 -13.73 -5.42 30.81
N GLY A 47 -13.20 -5.62 29.59
CA GLY A 47 -13.67 -6.64 28.63
C GLY A 47 -15.16 -6.54 28.27
N SER A 48 -15.83 -5.48 28.72
CA SER A 48 -17.28 -5.29 28.66
C SER A 48 -17.62 -4.31 27.54
N LEU A 49 -18.84 -4.42 27.01
CA LEU A 49 -19.38 -3.65 25.88
C LEU A 49 -19.40 -2.11 26.08
N ASN A 50 -18.84 -1.59 27.17
CA ASN A 50 -18.92 -0.19 27.59
C ASN A 50 -17.73 0.67 27.10
N HIS A 51 -16.98 0.23 26.08
CA HIS A 51 -15.85 1.00 25.53
C HIS A 51 -16.21 2.45 25.20
N ALA A 52 -17.38 2.69 24.61
CA ALA A 52 -17.84 4.02 24.25
C ALA A 52 -18.12 4.91 25.48
N GLU A 53 -18.61 4.31 26.57
CA GLU A 53 -18.96 5.04 27.79
C GLU A 53 -17.73 5.38 28.63
N GLN A 54 -16.62 4.64 28.49
CA GLN A 54 -15.45 4.78 29.34
C GLN A 54 -14.29 5.54 28.70
N LEU A 55 -14.11 5.49 27.37
CA LEU A 55 -12.97 6.12 26.72
C LEU A 55 -12.91 7.64 26.89
N LEU A 56 -14.01 8.36 26.70
CA LEU A 56 -14.05 9.81 26.91
C LEU A 56 -13.74 10.20 28.37
N PRO A 57 -14.40 9.61 29.39
CA PRO A 57 -14.01 9.81 30.78
C PRO A 57 -12.54 9.49 31.07
N MET A 58 -11.98 8.43 30.46
CA MET A 58 -10.56 8.10 30.62
C MET A 58 -9.66 9.20 30.06
N VAL A 59 -10.00 9.77 28.90
CA VAL A 59 -9.25 10.91 28.33
C VAL A 59 -9.31 12.11 29.28
N ASP A 60 -10.50 12.44 29.79
CA ASP A 60 -10.68 13.57 30.71
C ASP A 60 -9.91 13.38 32.02
N SER A 61 -9.97 12.18 32.61
CA SER A 61 -9.20 11.83 33.81
C SER A 61 -7.69 11.90 33.54
N LEU A 62 -7.22 11.34 32.42
CA LEU A 62 -5.79 11.33 32.09
C LEU A 62 -5.24 12.76 31.87
N LEU A 63 -6.01 13.62 31.21
CA LEU A 63 -5.67 15.04 31.05
C LEU A 63 -5.63 15.76 32.40
N ALA A 64 -6.61 15.52 33.27
CA ALA A 64 -6.67 16.11 34.60
C ALA A 64 -5.50 15.67 35.49
N ASP A 65 -5.20 14.37 35.52
CA ASP A 65 -4.10 13.78 36.28
C ASP A 65 -2.74 14.26 35.79
N ALA A 66 -2.60 14.47 34.47
CA ALA A 66 -1.40 15.04 33.87
C ALA A 66 -1.29 16.57 34.05
N GLY A 67 -2.37 17.25 34.48
CA GLY A 67 -2.43 18.70 34.56
C GLY A 67 -2.39 19.39 33.19
N ILE A 68 -2.86 18.73 32.14
CA ILE A 68 -2.80 19.19 30.74
C ILE A 68 -4.16 19.70 30.30
N ALA A 69 -4.23 20.93 29.77
CA ALA A 69 -5.45 21.45 29.19
C ALA A 69 -5.68 20.90 27.77
N LYS A 70 -6.95 20.66 27.38
CA LYS A 70 -7.32 20.21 26.02
C LYS A 70 -6.77 21.14 24.91
N THR A 71 -6.61 22.42 25.20
CA THR A 71 -6.06 23.44 24.29
C THR A 71 -4.55 23.29 24.03
N GLU A 72 -3.85 22.49 24.82
CA GLU A 72 -2.43 22.19 24.66
C GLU A 72 -2.18 20.97 23.76
N LEU A 73 -3.25 20.30 23.31
CA LEU A 73 -3.16 19.22 22.34
C LEU A 73 -2.82 19.76 20.94
N ALA A 74 -1.91 19.07 20.27
CA ALA A 74 -1.43 19.33 18.92
C ALA A 74 -2.19 18.53 17.86
N ALA A 75 -2.49 17.27 18.16
CA ALA A 75 -3.17 16.33 17.28
C ALA A 75 -3.83 15.22 18.12
N VAL A 76 -4.74 14.47 17.49
CA VAL A 76 -5.30 13.24 18.06
C VAL A 76 -4.99 12.06 17.13
N ALA A 77 -4.27 11.07 17.63
CA ALA A 77 -4.03 9.81 16.96
C ALA A 77 -5.09 8.78 17.35
N PHE A 78 -5.42 7.88 16.43
CA PHE A 78 -6.37 6.81 16.71
C PHE A 78 -6.03 5.53 15.97
N SER A 79 -6.43 4.40 16.54
CA SER A 79 -6.36 3.08 15.90
C SER A 79 -7.30 3.03 14.69
N GLN A 80 -6.75 3.06 13.48
CA GLN A 80 -7.53 2.98 12.25
C GLN A 80 -7.96 1.55 11.93
N GLY A 81 -7.27 0.56 12.50
CA GLY A 81 -7.48 -0.87 12.26
C GLY A 81 -6.38 -1.48 11.41
N PRO A 82 -6.54 -2.76 11.03
CA PRO A 82 -7.71 -3.62 11.27
C PRO A 82 -7.85 -4.10 12.72
N GLY A 83 -9.05 -4.55 13.11
CA GLY A 83 -9.34 -4.99 14.48
C GLY A 83 -10.84 -5.16 14.76
N ALA A 84 -11.24 -5.05 16.03
CA ALA A 84 -12.62 -5.20 16.47
C ALA A 84 -13.53 -4.11 15.86
N PHE A 85 -14.55 -4.52 15.11
CA PHE A 85 -15.44 -3.63 14.35
C PHE A 85 -16.07 -2.50 15.17
N THR A 86 -16.66 -2.84 16.32
CA THR A 86 -17.28 -1.87 17.23
C THR A 86 -16.23 -0.94 17.81
N GLY A 87 -15.10 -1.50 18.23
CA GLY A 87 -14.01 -0.77 18.85
C GLY A 87 -13.40 0.28 17.92
N LEU A 88 -13.12 -0.06 16.66
CA LEU A 88 -12.58 0.89 15.69
C LEU A 88 -13.49 2.10 15.45
N ARG A 89 -14.80 1.88 15.41
CA ARG A 89 -15.79 2.97 15.24
C ARG A 89 -15.83 3.90 16.46
N ILE A 90 -15.63 3.36 17.65
CA ILE A 90 -15.59 4.15 18.88
C ILE A 90 -14.35 5.04 18.90
N ALA A 91 -13.15 4.50 18.67
CA ALA A 91 -11.92 5.30 18.59
C ALA A 91 -12.02 6.38 17.51
N CYS A 92 -12.45 6.02 16.30
CA CYS A 92 -12.62 6.95 15.20
C CYS A 92 -13.64 8.06 15.54
N GLY A 93 -14.81 7.70 16.04
CA GLY A 93 -15.86 8.68 16.38
C GLY A 93 -15.46 9.64 17.49
N ILE A 94 -14.80 9.14 18.54
CA ILE A 94 -14.27 9.98 19.63
C ILE A 94 -13.19 10.92 19.08
N ALA A 95 -12.22 10.40 18.31
CA ALA A 95 -11.17 11.20 17.71
C ALA A 95 -11.75 12.30 16.81
N GLN A 96 -12.72 11.98 15.95
CA GLN A 96 -13.43 12.93 15.11
C GLN A 96 -14.13 14.03 15.92
N GLY A 97 -14.87 13.66 16.96
CA GLY A 97 -15.55 14.63 17.83
C GLY A 97 -14.57 15.57 18.53
N MET A 98 -13.46 15.04 19.04
CA MET A 98 -12.41 15.83 19.68
C MET A 98 -11.70 16.75 18.68
N ALA A 99 -11.30 16.23 17.51
CA ALA A 99 -10.64 17.00 16.47
C ALA A 99 -11.51 18.14 15.95
N LEU A 100 -12.79 17.87 15.71
CA LEU A 100 -13.74 18.90 15.29
C LEU A 100 -13.96 19.95 16.38
N GLY A 101 -14.15 19.53 17.64
CA GLY A 101 -14.41 20.43 18.76
C GLY A 101 -13.21 21.29 19.17
N LEU A 102 -11.99 20.82 18.91
CA LEU A 102 -10.74 21.47 19.32
C LEU A 102 -9.94 22.08 18.15
N GLY A 103 -10.38 21.89 16.91
CA GLY A 103 -9.65 22.32 15.71
C GLY A 103 -8.27 21.64 15.63
N LEU A 104 -8.24 20.31 15.78
CA LEU A 104 -7.02 19.51 15.76
C LEU A 104 -7.00 18.61 14.52
N PRO A 105 -5.83 18.39 13.90
CA PRO A 105 -5.67 17.35 12.90
C PRO A 105 -5.74 15.95 13.55
N LEU A 106 -6.10 14.95 12.72
CA LEU A 106 -6.11 13.54 13.10
C LEU A 106 -4.96 12.77 12.49
N ILE A 107 -4.51 11.73 13.19
CA ILE A 107 -3.44 10.84 12.74
C ILE A 107 -3.91 9.39 12.83
N PRO A 108 -4.31 8.77 11.70
CA PRO A 108 -4.68 7.38 11.68
C PRO A 108 -3.43 6.49 11.81
N ILE A 109 -3.51 5.50 12.70
CA ILE A 109 -2.45 4.50 12.88
C ILE A 109 -2.99 3.11 12.56
N ASP A 110 -2.27 2.42 11.67
CA ASP A 110 -2.52 1.02 11.32
C ASP A 110 -2.14 0.09 12.48
N SER A 111 -3.08 -0.76 12.89
CA SER A 111 -2.92 -1.65 14.05
C SER A 111 -1.90 -2.77 13.80
N LEU A 112 -1.76 -3.27 12.55
CA LEU A 112 -0.72 -4.25 12.21
C LEU A 112 0.67 -3.62 12.28
N ARG A 113 0.81 -2.37 11.81
CA ARG A 113 2.06 -1.60 11.92
C ARG A 113 2.42 -1.33 13.38
N ALA A 114 1.42 -1.06 14.23
CA ALA A 114 1.63 -0.88 15.65
C ALA A 114 2.14 -2.16 16.33
N SER A 115 1.56 -3.33 16.02
CA SER A 115 2.06 -4.62 16.50
C SER A 115 3.45 -4.97 15.96
N ALA A 116 3.77 -4.59 14.71
CA ALA A 116 5.11 -4.72 14.16
C ALA A 116 6.13 -3.81 14.88
N GLN A 117 5.72 -2.61 15.32
CA GLN A 117 6.58 -1.74 16.12
C GLN A 117 6.91 -2.36 17.49
N LEU A 118 5.94 -3.01 18.16
CA LEU A 118 6.22 -3.77 19.38
C LEU A 118 7.24 -4.89 19.16
N ALA A 119 7.15 -5.59 18.03
CA ALA A 119 8.13 -6.59 17.65
C ALA A 119 9.53 -5.98 17.49
N VAL A 120 9.65 -4.84 16.80
CA VAL A 120 10.92 -4.11 16.68
C VAL A 120 11.47 -3.71 18.06
N ASP A 121 10.64 -3.12 18.91
CA ASP A 121 11.05 -2.67 20.24
C ASP A 121 11.61 -3.85 21.05
N TYR A 122 10.91 -4.99 21.06
CA TYR A 122 11.38 -6.22 21.71
C TYR A 122 12.70 -6.72 21.11
N LEU A 123 12.83 -6.77 19.79
CA LEU A 123 14.01 -7.27 19.10
C LEU A 123 15.24 -6.40 19.34
N VAL A 124 15.06 -5.08 19.43
CA VAL A 124 16.13 -4.13 19.76
C VAL A 124 16.55 -4.29 21.23
N GLU A 125 15.60 -4.31 22.16
CA GLU A 125 15.87 -4.49 23.60
C GLU A 125 16.62 -5.81 23.89
N ASN A 126 16.25 -6.88 23.19
CA ASN A 126 16.88 -8.20 23.32
C ASN A 126 18.12 -8.38 22.44
N LYS A 127 18.58 -7.33 21.74
CA LYS A 127 19.77 -7.32 20.89
C LYS A 127 19.71 -8.37 19.77
N GLN A 128 18.52 -8.70 19.29
CA GLN A 128 18.26 -9.61 18.17
C GLN A 128 18.22 -8.85 16.83
N LEU A 129 18.00 -7.53 16.87
CA LEU A 129 18.14 -6.63 15.74
C LEU A 129 19.35 -5.71 15.95
N LYS A 130 20.34 -5.77 15.07
CA LYS A 130 21.57 -4.96 15.16
C LYS A 130 21.90 -4.28 13.84
N ALA A 131 22.30 -3.01 13.89
CA ALA A 131 22.97 -2.35 12.79
C ALA A 131 24.38 -2.90 12.62
N VAL A 132 24.70 -3.42 11.44
CA VAL A 132 26.05 -3.83 11.04
C VAL A 132 26.62 -2.83 10.04
N ASN A 133 27.87 -2.44 10.25
CA ASN A 133 28.62 -1.63 9.29
C ASN A 133 28.83 -2.45 8.01
N ALA A 134 28.28 -1.99 6.89
CA ALA A 134 28.73 -2.45 5.59
C ALA A 134 30.06 -1.75 5.27
N ALA A 135 31.07 -2.49 4.81
CA ALA A 135 32.42 -1.96 4.59
C ALA A 135 32.47 -0.78 3.61
N GLN A 136 33.49 0.08 3.79
CA GLN A 136 33.96 1.19 2.94
C GLN A 136 32.99 1.58 1.80
N ASP A 137 32.15 2.60 2.06
CA ASP A 137 31.16 3.27 1.16
C ASP A 137 29.67 2.90 1.32
N ALA A 138 29.25 2.02 2.24
CA ALA A 138 27.88 1.49 2.24
C ALA A 138 27.01 1.79 3.48
N LYS A 139 25.74 2.14 3.21
CA LYS A 139 24.60 2.27 4.13
C LYS A 139 24.56 1.14 5.17
N TYR A 140 24.22 1.45 6.43
CA TYR A 140 23.98 0.46 7.47
C TYR A 140 23.01 -0.63 6.99
N LYS A 141 23.25 -1.88 7.39
CA LYS A 141 22.30 -2.99 7.19
C LYS A 141 21.87 -3.53 8.55
N LEU A 142 20.60 -3.90 8.70
CA LEU A 142 20.15 -4.63 9.88
C LEU A 142 20.45 -6.12 9.70
N SER A 143 20.97 -6.76 10.74
CA SER A 143 21.19 -8.21 10.80
C SER A 143 20.32 -8.84 11.88
N GLY A 144 19.89 -10.09 11.65
CA GLY A 144 19.17 -10.91 12.62
C GLY A 144 17.67 -11.08 12.33
N VAL A 145 17.07 -10.16 11.56
CA VAL A 145 15.64 -10.19 11.21
C VAL A 145 15.49 -9.72 9.77
N ASP A 146 14.91 -10.55 8.92
CA ASP A 146 14.59 -10.17 7.54
C ASP A 146 13.16 -9.66 7.42
N TYR A 147 12.21 -10.36 8.06
CA TYR A 147 10.79 -10.02 7.98
C TYR A 147 10.09 -10.17 9.32
N ILE A 148 9.17 -9.24 9.59
CA ILE A 148 8.20 -9.31 10.68
C ILE A 148 6.84 -9.58 10.06
N VAL A 149 6.26 -10.73 10.39
CA VAL A 149 4.92 -11.15 9.98
C VAL A 149 3.95 -10.87 11.13
N THR A 150 3.06 -9.91 10.93
CA THR A 150 2.04 -9.56 11.92
C THR A 150 0.73 -10.26 11.60
N LEU A 151 0.16 -10.95 12.59
CA LEU A 151 -1.11 -11.65 12.49
C LEU A 151 -2.05 -11.24 13.64
N LEU A 152 -3.15 -10.55 13.32
CA LEU A 152 -4.21 -10.21 14.26
C LEU A 152 -5.47 -11.05 14.01
N ASP A 153 -6.11 -11.55 15.07
CA ASP A 153 -7.31 -12.39 14.96
C ASP A 153 -8.46 -11.64 14.26
N ALA A 154 -8.89 -12.14 13.10
CA ALA A 154 -10.01 -11.60 12.35
C ALA A 154 -11.33 -12.37 12.59
N ARG A 155 -11.32 -13.32 13.54
CA ARG A 155 -12.35 -14.34 13.79
C ARG A 155 -12.50 -15.33 12.65
N MET A 156 -13.27 -16.40 12.90
CA MET A 156 -13.69 -17.38 11.89
C MET A 156 -12.54 -18.16 11.22
N GLY A 157 -11.43 -18.38 11.94
CA GLY A 157 -10.27 -19.09 11.39
C GLY A 157 -9.45 -18.24 10.41
N GLU A 158 -9.51 -16.92 10.56
CA GLU A 158 -8.86 -15.95 9.69
C GLU A 158 -8.04 -14.96 10.52
N ALA A 159 -7.02 -14.40 9.90
CA ALA A 159 -6.17 -13.35 10.45
C ALA A 159 -6.13 -12.14 9.51
N TYR A 160 -6.01 -10.96 10.11
CA TYR A 160 -5.46 -9.81 9.42
C TYR A 160 -3.94 -9.96 9.39
N MET A 161 -3.36 -9.88 8.20
CA MET A 161 -1.94 -10.10 7.96
C MET A 161 -1.29 -8.89 7.29
N ALA A 162 -0.10 -8.53 7.77
CA ALA A 162 0.85 -7.68 7.06
C ALA A 162 2.27 -8.19 7.31
N ILE A 163 3.18 -7.87 6.38
CA ILE A 163 4.59 -8.23 6.48
C ILE A 163 5.42 -6.99 6.30
N TYR A 164 6.40 -6.82 7.17
CA TYR A 164 7.30 -5.68 7.17
C TYR A 164 8.75 -6.13 7.09
N GLN A 165 9.57 -5.37 6.38
CA GLN A 165 11.01 -5.48 6.41
C GLN A 165 11.58 -4.35 7.28
N PRO A 166 12.24 -4.67 8.40
CA PRO A 166 13.00 -3.68 9.17
C PRO A 166 14.16 -3.12 8.34
N GLN A 167 14.30 -1.79 8.34
CA GLN A 167 15.39 -1.08 7.68
C GLN A 167 15.98 -0.03 8.64
N PRO A 168 17.28 0.28 8.55
CA PRO A 168 17.84 1.37 9.33
C PRO A 168 17.29 2.70 8.80
N LEU A 169 16.92 3.59 9.72
CA LEU A 169 16.51 4.94 9.37
C LEU A 169 17.70 5.69 8.77
N GLN A 170 17.55 6.25 7.56
CA GLN A 170 18.67 6.88 6.82
C GLN A 170 19.13 8.23 7.40
N ALA A 171 18.43 8.79 8.39
CA ALA A 171 18.81 10.06 9.03
C ALA A 171 19.96 9.86 10.05
N GLU A 172 21.06 10.60 9.85
CA GLU A 172 22.42 10.38 10.38
C GLU A 172 22.63 10.44 11.92
N LEU A 173 21.60 10.41 12.77
CA LEU A 173 21.79 10.74 14.20
C LEU A 173 21.53 9.61 15.20
N GLU A 174 20.93 8.47 14.82
CA GLU A 174 20.68 7.37 15.75
C GLU A 174 20.95 5.98 15.17
N ARG A 175 21.93 5.28 15.75
CA ARG A 175 22.35 3.94 15.30
C ARG A 175 21.31 2.83 15.52
N ASP A 176 20.26 3.09 16.31
CA ASP A 176 19.24 2.11 16.70
C ASP A 176 17.84 2.42 16.11
N ALA A 177 17.69 3.48 15.30
CA ALA A 177 16.40 3.84 14.72
C ALA A 177 16.03 2.92 13.54
N VAL A 178 14.90 2.22 13.68
CA VAL A 178 14.39 1.26 12.70
C VAL A 178 13.12 1.78 12.04
N GLU A 179 13.09 1.73 10.72
CA GLU A 179 11.91 1.96 9.89
C GLU A 179 11.34 0.63 9.38
N LEU A 180 10.01 0.54 9.29
CA LEU A 180 9.31 -0.63 8.78
C LEU A 180 8.83 -0.37 7.36
N ARG A 181 9.51 -0.96 6.38
CA ARG A 181 9.07 -1.01 4.99
C ARG A 181 7.98 -2.06 4.83
N VAL A 182 6.88 -1.72 4.16
CA VAL A 182 5.80 -2.66 3.88
C VAL A 182 6.23 -3.63 2.77
N VAL A 183 6.12 -4.93 3.06
CA VAL A 183 6.34 -6.05 2.11
C VAL A 183 5.00 -6.66 1.71
N GLN A 184 4.08 -6.81 2.67
CA GLN A 184 2.70 -7.17 2.42
C GLN A 184 1.80 -6.16 3.13
N LYS A 185 1.00 -5.43 2.35
CA LYS A 185 -0.03 -4.52 2.87
C LYS A 185 -1.04 -5.29 3.73
N PRO A 186 -1.68 -4.61 4.70
CA PRO A 186 -2.79 -5.15 5.47
C PRO A 186 -3.80 -5.89 4.60
N SER A 187 -4.02 -7.15 4.92
CA SER A 187 -4.91 -8.03 4.16
C SER A 187 -5.60 -9.03 5.08
N LEU A 188 -6.66 -9.68 4.59
CA LEU A 188 -7.35 -10.76 5.29
C LEU A 188 -6.92 -12.10 4.69
N ILE A 189 -6.57 -13.07 5.53
CA ILE A 189 -6.12 -14.40 5.10
C ILE A 189 -6.69 -15.49 6.02
N SER A 190 -6.95 -16.69 5.49
CA SER A 190 -7.25 -17.85 6.34
C SER A 190 -5.98 -18.33 7.05
N ILE A 191 -6.10 -18.74 8.31
CA ILE A 191 -4.95 -19.20 9.10
C ILE A 191 -4.21 -20.37 8.44
N LYS A 192 -4.97 -21.30 7.85
CA LYS A 192 -4.44 -22.45 7.10
C LYS A 192 -3.69 -22.05 5.82
N ASP A 193 -3.94 -20.86 5.29
CA ASP A 193 -3.32 -20.36 4.06
C ASP A 193 -2.10 -19.46 4.33
N VAL A 194 -1.85 -19.06 5.59
CA VAL A 194 -0.68 -18.22 5.96
C VAL A 194 0.63 -18.84 5.50
N LEU A 195 0.84 -20.12 5.81
CA LEU A 195 2.06 -20.82 5.42
C LEU A 195 2.13 -21.13 3.92
N PRO A 196 1.10 -21.75 3.30
CA PRO A 196 1.08 -21.92 1.85
C PRO A 196 1.35 -20.63 1.09
N TRP A 197 0.86 -19.50 1.60
CA TRP A 197 1.12 -18.19 1.02
C TRP A 197 2.59 -17.80 1.16
N LEU A 198 3.16 -17.85 2.38
CA LEU A 198 4.59 -17.57 2.60
C LEU A 198 5.50 -18.46 1.72
N ASP A 199 5.11 -19.72 1.53
CA ASP A 199 5.76 -20.70 0.65
C ASP A 199 5.75 -20.29 -0.80
N GLN A 200 4.58 -19.90 -1.32
CA GLN A 200 4.47 -19.39 -2.68
C GLN A 200 5.35 -18.16 -2.89
N GLN A 201 5.48 -17.31 -1.88
CA GLN A 201 6.30 -16.10 -1.96
C GLN A 201 7.81 -16.33 -1.83
N ARG A 202 8.25 -17.55 -1.45
CA ARG A 202 9.66 -17.85 -1.15
C ARG A 202 10.30 -16.86 -0.18
N LEU A 203 9.51 -16.31 0.75
CA LEU A 203 9.97 -15.26 1.66
C LEU A 203 10.96 -15.77 2.72
N TYR A 204 11.08 -17.09 2.90
CA TYR A 204 11.93 -17.73 3.91
C TYR A 204 13.25 -18.32 3.38
N ASP A 205 13.50 -18.34 2.06
CA ASP A 205 14.73 -18.93 1.51
C ASP A 205 15.97 -18.16 2.00
N ALA A 206 16.67 -18.74 2.99
CA ALA A 206 17.80 -18.13 3.70
C ALA A 206 17.46 -16.81 4.43
N LYS A 207 16.24 -16.71 4.99
CA LYS A 207 15.72 -15.51 5.68
C LYS A 207 15.21 -15.83 7.08
N GLN A 208 15.37 -14.88 8.01
CA GLN A 208 14.86 -14.98 9.38
C GLN A 208 13.49 -14.30 9.51
N LEU A 209 12.45 -15.11 9.77
CA LEU A 209 11.08 -14.63 9.94
C LEU A 209 10.71 -14.53 11.42
N PHE A 210 10.09 -13.41 11.81
CA PHE A 210 9.58 -13.19 13.15
C PHE A 210 8.07 -12.96 13.11
N PHE A 211 7.33 -13.76 13.86
CA PHE A 211 5.88 -13.67 13.97
C PHE A 211 5.46 -12.88 15.22
N THR A 212 4.49 -11.98 15.05
CA THR A 212 3.92 -11.15 16.11
C THR A 212 2.39 -11.02 15.98
N GLY A 213 1.70 -10.67 17.07
CA GLY A 213 0.25 -10.45 17.10
C GLY A 213 -0.57 -11.60 17.69
N ASN A 214 -1.81 -11.30 18.08
CA ASN A 214 -2.64 -12.20 18.87
C ASN A 214 -3.20 -13.42 18.13
N ALA A 215 -3.19 -13.44 16.80
CA ALA A 215 -3.64 -14.63 16.08
C ALA A 215 -2.77 -15.86 16.39
N LEU A 216 -1.51 -15.65 16.78
CA LEU A 216 -0.54 -16.70 17.10
C LEU A 216 -0.96 -17.50 18.34
N SER A 217 -1.50 -16.84 19.36
CA SER A 217 -2.03 -17.50 20.56
C SER A 217 -3.39 -18.13 20.30
N VAL A 218 -4.26 -17.42 19.57
CA VAL A 218 -5.63 -17.87 19.26
C VAL A 218 -5.63 -19.13 18.39
N TYR A 219 -4.74 -19.21 17.39
CA TYR A 219 -4.69 -20.30 16.42
C TYR A 219 -3.41 -21.13 16.50
N ALA A 220 -2.83 -21.24 17.70
CA ALA A 220 -1.54 -21.89 17.92
C ALA A 220 -1.49 -23.33 17.40
N LYS A 221 -2.59 -24.08 17.54
CA LYS A 221 -2.66 -25.49 17.11
C LYS A 221 -2.69 -25.62 15.59
N GLU A 222 -3.52 -24.82 14.92
CA GLU A 222 -3.67 -24.80 13.47
C GLU A 222 -2.38 -24.34 12.79
N LEU A 223 -1.75 -23.31 13.35
CA LEU A 223 -0.45 -22.82 12.90
C LEU A 223 0.64 -23.86 13.12
N ALA A 224 0.75 -24.46 14.31
CA ALA A 224 1.76 -25.48 14.61
C ALA A 224 1.66 -26.69 13.65
N ALA A 225 0.45 -27.19 13.41
CA ALA A 225 0.22 -28.28 12.46
C ALA A 225 0.66 -27.93 11.03
N SER A 226 0.57 -26.65 10.66
CA SER A 226 1.02 -26.18 9.35
C SER A 226 2.55 -26.04 9.32
N PHE A 227 3.17 -25.54 10.40
CA PHE A 227 4.62 -25.29 10.52
C PHE A 227 5.46 -26.57 10.62
N GLU A 228 4.93 -27.65 11.23
CA GLU A 228 5.62 -28.94 11.38
C GLU A 228 6.07 -29.58 10.05
N THR A 229 5.49 -29.16 8.93
CA THR A 229 5.74 -29.74 7.60
C THR A 229 6.86 -29.06 6.81
N LYS A 230 7.56 -28.07 7.39
CA LYS A 230 8.49 -27.20 6.64
C LYS A 230 9.87 -27.05 7.31
N GLU A 231 10.89 -26.95 6.47
CA GLU A 231 12.29 -26.72 6.86
C GLU A 231 12.67 -25.24 6.63
N PHE A 232 12.07 -24.30 7.38
CA PHE A 232 12.57 -22.93 7.40
C PHE A 232 12.67 -22.37 8.82
N GLU A 233 13.61 -21.44 9.02
CA GLU A 233 13.84 -20.83 10.33
C GLU A 233 12.86 -19.68 10.58
N PHE A 234 12.10 -19.79 11.67
CA PHE A 234 11.23 -18.73 12.15
C PHE A 234 11.26 -18.64 13.68
N SER A 235 10.89 -17.48 14.20
CA SER A 235 10.71 -17.22 15.62
C SER A 235 9.33 -16.64 15.87
N VAL A 236 8.64 -17.15 16.88
CA VAL A 236 7.39 -16.57 17.39
C VAL A 236 7.74 -15.70 18.57
N LEU A 237 7.43 -14.40 18.49
CA LEU A 237 7.72 -13.47 19.58
C LEU A 237 6.77 -13.69 20.77
N PRO A 238 7.17 -13.34 22.01
CA PRO A 238 6.33 -13.53 23.19
C PRO A 238 5.01 -12.74 23.08
N GLY A 239 3.89 -13.45 23.25
CA GLY A 239 2.55 -12.85 23.19
C GLY A 239 2.37 -11.74 24.22
N GLU A 240 2.82 -11.94 25.45
CA GLU A 240 2.69 -10.95 26.55
C GLU A 240 3.24 -9.55 26.21
N VAL A 241 4.16 -9.46 25.25
CA VAL A 241 4.79 -8.21 24.83
C VAL A 241 4.26 -7.72 23.47
N THR A 242 3.87 -8.63 22.58
CA THR A 242 3.68 -8.32 21.16
C THR A 242 2.27 -8.65 20.63
N GLU A 243 1.36 -9.06 21.51
CA GLU A 243 -0.01 -9.48 21.16
C GLU A 243 -0.86 -8.33 20.59
N TRP A 244 -0.86 -7.17 21.25
CA TRP A 244 -1.59 -5.97 20.83
C TRP A 244 -0.84 -4.70 21.23
N ALA A 245 -0.83 -3.72 20.32
CA ALA A 245 -0.34 -2.38 20.61
C ALA A 245 -1.32 -1.60 21.50
N ASP A 246 -0.77 -0.80 22.41
CA ASP A 246 -1.53 0.14 23.22
C ASP A 246 -1.46 1.57 22.64
N ALA A 247 -2.21 2.49 23.24
CA ALA A 247 -2.20 3.89 22.84
C ALA A 247 -0.82 4.55 22.96
N THR A 248 0.08 4.05 23.82
CA THR A 248 1.45 4.57 23.95
C THR A 248 2.25 4.31 22.67
N VAL A 249 2.11 3.11 22.09
CA VAL A 249 2.73 2.75 20.81
C VAL A 249 2.17 3.63 19.69
N LEU A 250 0.84 3.79 19.65
CA LEU A 250 0.18 4.65 18.66
C LEU A 250 0.69 6.08 18.75
N ALA A 251 0.81 6.63 19.96
CA ALA A 251 1.30 7.98 20.18
C ALA A 251 2.72 8.16 19.61
N ARG A 252 3.63 7.20 19.87
CA ARG A 252 5.00 7.24 19.33
C ARG A 252 5.02 7.22 17.80
N LEU A 253 4.23 6.35 17.17
CA LEU A 253 4.11 6.29 15.72
C LEU A 253 3.52 7.59 15.15
N ALA A 254 2.55 8.16 15.85
CA ALA A 254 1.87 9.38 15.43
C ALA A 254 2.79 10.62 15.47
N VAL A 255 3.75 10.69 16.40
CA VAL A 255 4.75 11.78 16.40
C VAL A 255 5.51 11.84 15.08
N LYS A 256 5.95 10.68 14.55
CA LYS A 256 6.65 10.63 13.25
C LYS A 256 5.77 11.15 12.11
N LYS A 257 4.50 10.75 12.09
CA LYS A 257 3.53 11.20 11.07
C LYS A 257 3.23 12.70 11.21
N LEU A 258 3.09 13.20 12.45
CA LEU A 258 2.89 14.63 12.71
C LEU A 258 4.09 15.46 12.25
N GLN A 259 5.31 15.00 12.51
CA GLN A 259 6.54 15.67 12.06
C GLN A 259 6.69 15.68 10.53
N ALA A 260 6.18 14.65 9.86
CA ALA A 260 6.16 14.54 8.41
C ALA A 260 4.95 15.23 7.75
N ASP A 261 4.11 15.94 8.53
CA ASP A 261 2.85 16.54 8.08
C ASP A 261 1.85 15.53 7.46
N GLU A 262 1.95 14.26 7.85
CA GLU A 262 1.06 13.17 7.45
C GLU A 262 -0.17 13.11 8.37
N THR A 263 -0.98 14.16 8.31
CA THR A 263 -2.23 14.27 9.08
C THR A 263 -3.45 14.34 8.18
N ILE A 264 -4.64 14.12 8.75
CA ILE A 264 -5.92 14.20 8.02
C ILE A 264 -6.91 15.11 8.75
N GLU A 265 -7.82 15.70 7.98
CA GLU A 265 -8.98 16.40 8.51
C GLU A 265 -9.96 15.45 9.19
N ALA A 266 -10.69 15.94 10.20
CA ALA A 266 -11.59 15.13 11.00
C ALA A 266 -12.63 14.36 10.16
N HIS A 267 -13.17 14.99 9.12
CA HIS A 267 -14.20 14.39 8.26
C HIS A 267 -13.67 13.30 7.31
N LEU A 268 -12.34 13.16 7.17
CA LEU A 268 -11.70 12.11 6.35
C LEU A 268 -11.38 10.86 7.16
N ALA A 269 -11.44 10.93 8.49
CA ALA A 269 -11.15 9.77 9.34
C ALA A 269 -12.23 8.69 9.17
N ALA A 270 -11.77 7.49 8.87
CA ALA A 270 -12.59 6.30 8.76
C ALA A 270 -11.78 5.07 9.19
N PRO A 271 -12.42 4.07 9.83
CA PRO A 271 -11.81 2.77 10.04
C PRO A 271 -11.45 2.06 8.73
N ILE A 272 -10.39 1.28 8.74
CA ILE A 272 -10.05 0.35 7.66
C ILE A 272 -10.81 -0.96 7.87
N TYR A 273 -11.60 -1.36 6.87
CA TYR A 273 -12.31 -2.63 6.83
C TYR A 273 -11.68 -3.53 5.75
N LEU A 274 -10.90 -4.53 6.17
CA LEU A 274 -10.29 -5.51 5.25
C LEU A 274 -11.22 -6.68 4.91
N ARG A 275 -12.31 -6.84 5.66
CA ARG A 275 -13.32 -7.87 5.42
C ARG A 275 -14.45 -7.27 4.59
N GLU A 276 -14.40 -7.49 3.28
CA GLU A 276 -15.41 -6.96 2.34
C GLU A 276 -16.80 -7.57 2.55
N LYS A 277 -16.87 -8.85 2.96
CA LYS A 277 -18.13 -9.58 3.07
C LYS A 277 -18.16 -10.49 4.29
N VAL A 278 -19.20 -10.32 5.11
CA VAL A 278 -19.38 -11.08 6.36
C VAL A 278 -20.44 -12.18 6.20
N ALA A 279 -21.34 -12.06 5.22
CA ALA A 279 -22.41 -13.03 4.98
C ALA A 279 -22.75 -13.15 3.49
N PHE A 280 -23.12 -14.37 3.07
CA PHE A 280 -23.73 -14.59 1.76
C PHE A 280 -25.14 -13.98 1.69
N THR A 281 -25.48 -13.41 0.54
CA THR A 281 -26.83 -12.95 0.21
C THR A 281 -27.80 -14.12 0.13
N GLU A 282 -29.10 -13.85 0.25
CA GLU A 282 -30.14 -14.89 0.12
C GLU A 282 -30.02 -15.65 -1.21
N LYS A 283 -29.68 -14.95 -2.30
CA LYS A 283 -29.47 -15.55 -3.62
C LYS A 283 -28.28 -16.51 -3.65
N GLU A 284 -27.19 -16.17 -2.97
CA GLU A 284 -26.01 -17.02 -2.85
C GLU A 284 -26.27 -18.24 -1.97
N ARG A 285 -27.04 -18.07 -0.89
CA ARG A 285 -27.50 -19.18 -0.06
C ARG A 285 -28.43 -20.13 -0.81
N ALA A 286 -29.34 -19.57 -1.61
CA ALA A 286 -30.17 -20.35 -2.52
C ALA A 286 -29.36 -21.09 -3.61
N ALA A 287 -28.19 -20.57 -3.96
CA ALA A 287 -27.22 -21.23 -4.86
C ALA A 287 -26.32 -22.26 -4.14
N GLY A 288 -26.60 -22.58 -2.87
CA GLY A 288 -25.90 -23.62 -2.10
C GLY A 288 -24.70 -23.13 -1.30
N LEU A 289 -24.40 -21.82 -1.29
CA LEU A 289 -23.33 -21.27 -0.44
C LEU A 289 -23.81 -21.15 1.01
N SER A 290 -23.20 -21.90 1.92
CA SER A 290 -23.51 -21.87 3.36
C SER A 290 -22.33 -21.37 4.18
N GLY A 291 -22.60 -20.85 5.38
CA GLY A 291 -21.56 -20.27 6.25
C GLY A 291 -21.23 -18.82 5.89
N ASN A 292 -19.99 -18.41 6.17
CA ASN A 292 -19.49 -17.07 5.87
C ASN A 292 -18.52 -17.14 4.68
N PRO A 293 -18.46 -16.10 3.83
CA PRO A 293 -17.45 -16.00 2.79
C PRO A 293 -16.04 -16.11 3.39
N SER A 294 -15.20 -16.97 2.79
CA SER A 294 -13.80 -17.12 3.19
C SER A 294 -12.95 -15.96 2.68
N ALA A 295 -11.89 -15.65 3.40
CA ALA A 295 -10.83 -14.77 2.97
C ALA A 295 -10.30 -15.21 1.61
N VAL A 296 -10.14 -14.24 0.71
CA VAL A 296 -9.41 -14.45 -0.54
C VAL A 296 -7.92 -14.45 -0.18
N ILE A 297 -7.15 -15.36 -0.78
CA ILE A 297 -5.70 -15.37 -0.61
C ILE A 297 -5.16 -14.00 -1.02
N PRO A 298 -4.44 -13.29 -0.13
CA PRO A 298 -3.98 -11.95 -0.43
C PRO A 298 -3.01 -11.97 -1.61
N LEU A 299 -3.18 -11.06 -2.55
CA LEU A 299 -2.15 -10.80 -3.56
C LEU A 299 -0.95 -10.15 -2.88
N ILE A 300 0.25 -10.44 -3.40
CA ILE A 300 1.47 -9.73 -2.98
C ILE A 300 1.19 -8.24 -3.13
N SER A 301 1.30 -7.47 -2.05
CA SER A 301 1.49 -6.04 -2.23
C SER A 301 2.91 -5.88 -2.72
N ASP A 302 3.11 -5.35 -3.92
CA ASP A 302 4.41 -5.24 -4.56
C ASP A 302 5.51 -5.02 -3.54
N ALA A 303 6.33 -6.05 -3.30
CA ALA A 303 7.62 -5.84 -2.69
C ALA A 303 8.25 -4.81 -3.61
N ALA A 304 8.37 -3.56 -3.14
CA ALA A 304 8.94 -2.51 -3.99
C ALA A 304 10.17 -3.10 -4.70
N PRO A 305 10.27 -2.94 -6.01
CA PRO A 305 11.27 -3.63 -6.80
C PRO A 305 12.59 -3.49 -6.06
N LYS A 306 13.32 -4.62 -5.93
CA LYS A 306 14.73 -4.54 -5.60
C LYS A 306 15.29 -3.39 -6.46
N ALA A 307 16.10 -2.53 -5.86
CA ALA A 307 16.69 -1.37 -6.52
C ALA A 307 17.55 -1.70 -7.76
N SER A 308 17.45 -2.92 -8.29
CA SER A 308 17.99 -3.42 -9.56
C SER A 308 17.02 -3.35 -10.76
N HIS A 309 15.70 -3.18 -10.60
CA HIS A 309 14.77 -3.24 -11.75
C HIS A 309 14.65 -1.94 -12.56
N ILE A 310 14.93 -0.77 -11.96
CA ILE A 310 14.96 0.48 -12.72
C ILE A 310 16.15 0.49 -13.70
N ASP A 311 17.27 -0.12 -13.32
CA ASP A 311 18.47 -0.21 -14.16
C ASP A 311 18.33 -1.23 -15.31
N GLU A 312 17.52 -2.30 -15.15
CA GLU A 312 17.21 -3.23 -16.26
C GLU A 312 16.23 -2.63 -17.27
N LEU A 313 15.19 -1.90 -16.81
CA LEU A 313 14.26 -1.17 -17.67
C LEU A 313 14.92 0.02 -18.41
N ALA A 314 15.97 0.61 -17.84
CA ALA A 314 16.72 1.72 -18.43
C ALA A 314 17.41 1.36 -19.77
N SER A 315 17.55 0.07 -20.09
CA SER A 315 18.08 -0.41 -21.37
C SER A 315 17.06 -0.40 -22.53
N ILE A 316 15.78 -0.09 -22.27
CA ILE A 316 14.65 -0.17 -23.22
C ILE A 316 14.18 1.24 -23.65
N THR A 317 15.10 2.10 -24.07
CA THR A 317 14.69 3.33 -24.79
C THR A 317 14.54 2.98 -26.27
N TYR A 318 13.32 3.00 -26.77
CA TYR A 318 13.01 2.72 -28.18
C TYR A 318 12.63 4.01 -28.89
N SER A 319 13.49 4.47 -29.81
CA SER A 319 13.26 5.68 -30.60
C SER A 319 12.60 5.36 -31.94
N PHE A 320 11.66 6.19 -32.38
CA PHE A 320 10.98 6.05 -33.66
C PHE A 320 10.53 7.41 -34.20
N GLY A 321 10.27 7.49 -35.50
CA GLY A 321 9.81 8.70 -36.17
C GLY A 321 8.35 8.59 -36.61
N LEU A 322 7.64 9.71 -36.59
CA LEU A 322 6.33 9.87 -37.23
C LEU A 322 6.26 11.26 -37.87
N GLY A 323 6.14 11.31 -39.20
CA GLY A 323 6.25 12.57 -39.95
C GLY A 323 7.62 13.22 -39.75
N ALA A 324 7.65 14.49 -39.32
CA ALA A 324 8.88 15.23 -38.98
C ALA A 324 9.25 15.14 -37.49
N GLY A 325 8.43 14.48 -36.66
CA GLY A 325 8.63 14.38 -35.21
C GLY A 325 9.48 13.18 -34.80
N GLN A 326 10.26 13.35 -33.73
CA GLN A 326 11.07 12.28 -33.12
C GLN A 326 10.48 11.88 -31.77
N TYR A 327 10.25 10.57 -31.59
CA TYR A 327 9.58 10.03 -30.41
C TYR A 327 10.41 8.96 -29.71
N PHE A 328 10.21 8.84 -28.41
CA PHE A 328 10.89 7.86 -27.56
C PHE A 328 9.89 7.16 -26.65
N LEU A 329 9.81 5.83 -26.75
CA LEU A 329 9.23 5.00 -25.72
C LEU A 329 10.29 4.76 -24.65
N ARG A 330 9.99 5.12 -23.40
CA ARG A 330 10.89 4.94 -22.26
C ARG A 330 10.12 4.71 -20.96
N PRO A 331 10.74 4.16 -19.90
CA PRO A 331 10.13 4.10 -18.59
C PRO A 331 9.68 5.48 -18.09
N MET A 332 8.54 5.53 -17.42
CA MET A 332 7.98 6.71 -16.79
C MET A 332 8.79 7.07 -15.52
N LYS A 333 9.08 8.35 -15.34
CA LYS A 333 9.69 8.92 -14.13
C LYS A 333 8.71 9.84 -13.42
N GLU A 334 8.98 10.17 -12.17
CA GLU A 334 8.12 11.08 -11.39
C GLU A 334 7.95 12.46 -12.05
N ALA A 335 8.98 12.95 -12.75
CA ALA A 335 8.92 14.20 -13.52
C ALA A 335 7.89 14.15 -14.67
N ASP A 336 7.60 12.97 -15.22
CA ASP A 336 6.68 12.79 -16.35
C ASP A 336 5.21 12.79 -15.91
N ILE A 337 4.93 12.63 -14.60
CA ILE A 337 3.55 12.53 -14.08
C ILE A 337 2.70 13.74 -14.49
N ALA A 338 3.30 14.94 -14.53
CA ALA A 338 2.56 16.13 -14.96
C ALA A 338 2.04 16.00 -16.40
N GLY A 339 2.85 15.44 -17.31
CA GLY A 339 2.46 15.20 -18.70
C GLY A 339 1.45 14.06 -18.84
N ALA A 340 1.63 12.96 -18.11
CA ALA A 340 0.68 11.85 -18.10
C ALA A 340 -0.70 12.28 -17.54
N LEU A 341 -0.71 13.09 -16.48
CA LEU A 341 -1.94 13.60 -15.86
C LEU A 341 -2.76 14.47 -16.82
N LEU A 342 -2.10 15.31 -17.64
CA LEU A 342 -2.77 16.12 -18.66
C LEU A 342 -3.49 15.24 -19.69
N ILE A 343 -2.86 14.16 -20.15
CA ILE A 343 -3.49 13.21 -21.07
C ILE A 343 -4.66 12.49 -20.38
N GLU A 344 -4.43 11.97 -19.17
CA GLU A 344 -5.43 11.24 -18.38
C GLU A 344 -6.69 12.07 -18.14
N GLN A 345 -6.54 13.33 -17.75
CA GLN A 345 -7.66 14.28 -17.56
C GLN A 345 -8.42 14.60 -18.85
N THR A 346 -7.79 14.42 -20.01
CA THR A 346 -8.41 14.68 -21.31
C THR A 346 -9.16 13.45 -21.84
N VAL A 347 -8.73 12.24 -21.47
CA VAL A 347 -9.25 10.98 -22.03
C VAL A 347 -10.19 10.22 -21.10
N GLN A 348 -10.19 10.50 -19.80
CA GLN A 348 -11.02 9.81 -18.81
C GLN A 348 -12.02 10.77 -18.15
N ASP A 349 -13.26 10.30 -17.97
CA ASP A 349 -14.29 11.02 -17.21
C ASP A 349 -13.97 11.09 -15.70
N TYR A 350 -13.20 10.12 -15.21
CA TYR A 350 -12.76 10.01 -13.80
C TYR A 350 -11.26 9.69 -13.75
N PRO A 351 -10.41 10.70 -14.01
CA PRO A 351 -8.97 10.51 -14.16
C PRO A 351 -8.29 10.09 -12.86
N TRP A 352 -7.24 9.27 -12.97
CA TRP A 352 -6.31 9.09 -11.85
C TRP A 352 -5.75 10.41 -11.36
N THR A 353 -5.59 10.54 -10.04
CA THR A 353 -4.95 11.71 -9.43
C THR A 353 -3.43 11.63 -9.53
N ARG A 354 -2.74 12.76 -9.35
CA ARG A 354 -1.27 12.79 -9.20
C ARG A 354 -0.77 11.80 -8.13
N GLY A 355 -1.52 11.66 -7.04
CA GLY A 355 -1.23 10.70 -5.97
C GLY A 355 -1.25 9.25 -6.48
N ASN A 356 -2.25 8.87 -7.27
CA ASN A 356 -2.34 7.51 -7.83
C ASN A 356 -1.13 7.15 -8.71
N PHE A 357 -0.68 8.08 -9.56
CA PHE A 357 0.54 7.87 -10.36
C PHE A 357 1.79 7.76 -9.48
N LYS A 358 1.94 8.67 -8.50
CA LYS A 358 3.09 8.68 -7.59
C LYS A 358 3.16 7.38 -6.79
N ASP A 359 2.03 6.95 -6.24
CA ASP A 359 1.92 5.72 -5.45
C ASP A 359 2.19 4.48 -6.32
N SER A 360 1.75 4.47 -7.58
CA SER A 360 2.03 3.38 -8.52
C SER A 360 3.52 3.27 -8.82
N LEU A 361 4.18 4.39 -9.16
CA LEU A 361 5.63 4.41 -9.40
C LEU A 361 6.43 4.04 -8.14
N ALA A 362 6.02 4.54 -6.97
CA ALA A 362 6.64 4.21 -5.69
C ALA A 362 6.45 2.72 -5.31
N SER A 363 5.32 2.13 -5.71
CA SER A 363 5.05 0.69 -5.57
C SER A 363 5.78 -0.15 -6.62
N GLY A 364 6.45 0.48 -7.59
CA GLY A 364 7.22 -0.20 -8.63
C GLY A 364 6.42 -0.70 -9.82
N TYR A 365 5.23 -0.13 -10.05
CA TYR A 365 4.38 -0.53 -11.16
C TYR A 365 5.08 -0.18 -12.46
N PRO A 366 5.35 -1.17 -13.35
CA PRO A 366 5.96 -0.87 -14.62
C PRO A 366 5.11 0.14 -15.40
N ALA A 367 5.74 1.25 -15.75
CA ALA A 367 5.06 2.35 -16.43
C ALA A 367 5.96 2.90 -17.53
N TRP A 368 5.34 3.24 -18.66
CA TRP A 368 6.02 3.79 -19.84
C TRP A 368 5.38 5.10 -20.24
N VAL A 369 6.20 5.94 -20.84
CA VAL A 369 5.77 7.14 -21.54
C VAL A 369 6.27 7.13 -22.97
N ILE A 370 5.51 7.78 -23.84
CA ILE A 370 5.98 8.20 -25.14
C ILE A 370 6.27 9.69 -25.04
N GLU A 371 7.54 10.03 -25.22
CA GLU A 371 8.06 11.37 -25.24
C GLU A 371 8.22 11.84 -26.69
N HIS A 372 7.70 13.02 -27.00
CA HIS A 372 7.93 13.70 -28.27
C HIS A 372 8.99 14.79 -28.05
N GLN A 373 10.09 14.68 -28.80
CA GLN A 373 11.15 15.68 -28.80
C GLN A 373 10.80 16.76 -29.83
N LEU A 374 10.44 17.94 -29.34
CA LEU A 374 10.18 19.10 -30.19
C LEU A 374 11.52 19.69 -30.66
N SER A 375 11.64 19.93 -31.96
CA SER A 375 12.77 20.67 -32.53
C SER A 375 12.76 22.12 -32.04
N GLU A 376 13.94 22.72 -31.87
CA GLU A 376 14.08 24.14 -31.54
C GLU A 376 13.29 25.00 -32.54
N VAL A 377 12.26 25.68 -32.06
CA VAL A 377 11.62 26.77 -32.80
C VAL A 377 12.19 28.07 -32.22
N ASP A 378 12.92 28.81 -33.05
CA ASP A 378 13.37 30.18 -32.81
C ASP A 378 14.22 30.46 -31.55
N GLY A 379 15.30 29.69 -31.35
CA GLY A 379 16.46 30.15 -30.57
C GLY A 379 16.26 30.41 -29.08
N SER A 380 15.13 30.02 -28.49
CA SER A 380 14.96 29.98 -27.04
C SER A 380 15.46 28.65 -26.50
N SER A 381 16.53 28.71 -25.72
CA SER A 381 17.17 27.56 -25.06
C SER A 381 16.24 26.93 -24.03
N GLU A 382 15.46 25.93 -24.44
CA GLU A 382 15.05 24.73 -23.70
C GLU A 382 13.99 24.01 -24.55
N GLY A 383 14.41 22.99 -25.31
CA GLY A 383 13.46 22.10 -25.97
C GLY A 383 12.63 21.36 -24.92
N VAL A 384 11.39 21.78 -24.70
CA VAL A 384 10.49 21.14 -23.73
C VAL A 384 10.01 19.82 -24.34
N ASN A 385 10.59 18.72 -23.90
CA ASN A 385 10.09 17.38 -24.23
C ASN A 385 8.65 17.23 -23.72
N ARG A 386 7.77 16.71 -24.57
CA ARG A 386 6.34 16.56 -24.25
C ARG A 386 5.95 15.10 -24.17
N ILE A 387 5.26 14.71 -23.10
CA ILE A 387 4.64 13.38 -23.01
C ILE A 387 3.36 13.36 -23.86
N VAL A 388 3.25 12.39 -24.75
CA VAL A 388 2.13 12.24 -25.71
C VAL A 388 1.36 10.92 -25.57
N GLY A 389 1.86 10.00 -24.74
CA GLY A 389 1.17 8.77 -24.37
C GLY A 389 1.81 8.15 -23.13
N PHE A 390 1.05 7.31 -22.44
CA PHE A 390 1.55 6.58 -21.28
C PHE A 390 0.79 5.28 -21.06
N ALA A 391 1.41 4.37 -20.32
CA ALA A 391 0.77 3.16 -19.84
C ALA A 391 1.31 2.77 -18.46
N VAL A 392 0.46 2.14 -17.65
CA VAL A 392 0.77 1.64 -16.31
C VAL A 392 0.27 0.21 -16.19
N GLN A 393 1.13 -0.67 -15.70
CA GLN A 393 0.86 -2.10 -15.52
C GLN A 393 1.18 -2.49 -14.08
N MET A 394 0.44 -3.45 -13.55
CA MET A 394 0.72 -4.12 -12.29
C MET A 394 1.03 -5.58 -12.58
N LEU A 395 2.06 -6.15 -11.96
CA LEU A 395 2.42 -7.55 -12.12
C LEU A 395 1.82 -8.35 -10.96
N ALA A 396 0.81 -9.19 -11.23
CA ALA A 396 0.32 -10.17 -10.27
C ALA A 396 1.10 -11.50 -10.42
N PRO A 397 1.00 -12.43 -9.46
CA PRO A 397 1.80 -13.66 -9.47
C PRO A 397 1.63 -14.54 -10.72
N ASP A 398 0.45 -14.52 -11.34
CA ASP A 398 0.06 -15.39 -12.46
C ASP A 398 -0.39 -14.62 -13.71
N VAL A 399 -0.50 -13.28 -13.64
CA VAL A 399 -1.00 -12.45 -14.74
C VAL A 399 -0.53 -11.00 -14.61
N ALA A 400 -0.24 -10.35 -15.74
CA ALA A 400 0.01 -8.91 -15.77
C ALA A 400 -1.30 -8.12 -15.99
N HIS A 401 -1.56 -7.10 -15.18
CA HIS A 401 -2.75 -6.26 -15.28
C HIS A 401 -2.43 -4.91 -15.92
N VAL A 402 -3.11 -4.56 -17.02
CA VAL A 402 -3.06 -3.20 -17.56
C VAL A 402 -3.98 -2.32 -16.72
N LEU A 403 -3.42 -1.35 -16.01
CA LEU A 403 -4.19 -0.44 -15.15
C LEU A 403 -4.65 0.80 -15.92
N LEU A 404 -3.72 1.41 -16.66
CA LEU A 404 -3.99 2.57 -17.51
C LEU A 404 -3.23 2.45 -18.82
N ILE A 405 -3.84 2.94 -19.89
CA ILE A 405 -3.19 3.20 -21.17
C ILE A 405 -3.93 4.33 -21.86
N ALA A 406 -3.20 5.36 -22.24
CA ALA A 406 -3.77 6.50 -22.92
C ALA A 406 -2.78 7.15 -23.88
N VAL A 407 -3.32 7.75 -24.92
CA VAL A 407 -2.60 8.53 -25.92
C VAL A 407 -3.35 9.84 -26.09
N GLU A 408 -2.60 10.93 -26.25
CA GLU A 408 -3.15 12.24 -26.56
C GLU A 408 -4.16 12.17 -27.72
N PRO A 409 -5.35 12.77 -27.61
CA PRO A 409 -6.41 12.65 -28.62
C PRO A 409 -5.98 12.97 -30.05
N SER A 410 -5.12 13.98 -30.24
CA SER A 410 -4.61 14.42 -31.55
C SER A 410 -3.69 13.39 -32.24
N LEU A 411 -3.18 12.42 -31.48
CA LEU A 411 -2.24 11.39 -31.94
C LEU A 411 -2.85 9.98 -31.87
N GLN A 412 -4.14 9.86 -31.50
CA GLN A 412 -4.82 8.57 -31.49
C GLN A 412 -4.98 8.01 -32.89
N GLY A 413 -4.78 6.71 -33.02
CA GLY A 413 -4.85 6.02 -34.31
C GLY A 413 -3.56 6.07 -35.12
N GLU A 414 -2.47 6.65 -34.61
CA GLU A 414 -1.15 6.66 -35.28
C GLU A 414 -0.23 5.49 -34.85
N GLY A 415 -0.73 4.53 -34.08
CA GLY A 415 0.04 3.34 -33.64
C GLY A 415 0.68 3.45 -32.25
N PHE A 416 0.66 4.63 -31.61
CA PHE A 416 1.22 4.83 -30.26
C PHE A 416 0.63 3.90 -29.19
N GLY A 417 -0.69 3.68 -29.22
CA GLY A 417 -1.36 2.77 -28.28
C GLY A 417 -0.91 1.32 -28.46
N THR A 418 -0.70 0.88 -29.70
CA THR A 418 -0.16 -0.45 -30.03
C THR A 418 1.25 -0.60 -29.47
N LEU A 419 2.10 0.41 -29.65
CA LEU A 419 3.47 0.39 -29.14
C LEU A 419 3.51 0.31 -27.61
N LEU A 420 2.66 1.08 -26.92
CA LEU A 420 2.52 1.00 -25.46
C LEU A 420 2.06 -0.38 -25.02
N LEU A 421 1.05 -0.96 -25.69
CA LEU A 421 0.53 -2.28 -25.36
C LEU A 421 1.60 -3.38 -25.56
N GLN A 422 2.36 -3.33 -26.66
CA GLN A 422 3.51 -4.22 -26.90
C GLN A 422 4.57 -4.11 -25.80
N ALA A 423 4.83 -2.90 -25.30
CA ALA A 423 5.76 -2.69 -24.19
C ALA A 423 5.29 -3.40 -22.91
N LEU A 424 4.00 -3.30 -22.60
CA LEU A 424 3.40 -4.02 -21.47
C LEU A 424 3.47 -5.54 -21.65
N GLU A 425 3.12 -6.05 -22.83
CA GLU A 425 3.15 -7.48 -23.15
C GLU A 425 4.59 -8.04 -23.05
N LYS A 426 5.57 -7.29 -23.56
CA LYS A 426 6.98 -7.68 -23.49
C LYS A 426 7.47 -7.69 -22.05
N ASN A 427 7.03 -6.71 -21.26
CA ASN A 427 7.37 -6.65 -19.85
C ASN A 427 6.80 -7.85 -19.09
N ALA A 428 5.56 -8.24 -19.35
CA ALA A 428 4.94 -9.43 -18.74
C ALA A 428 5.76 -10.70 -19.03
N LEU A 429 6.12 -10.93 -20.30
CA LEU A 429 6.94 -12.08 -20.70
C LEU A 429 8.34 -12.07 -20.07
N ASN A 430 8.99 -10.91 -19.97
CA ASN A 430 10.28 -10.78 -19.29
C ASN A 430 10.23 -11.15 -17.80
N HIS A 431 9.04 -11.02 -17.19
CA HIS A 431 8.78 -11.42 -15.81
C HIS A 431 8.21 -12.85 -15.68
N GLY A 432 8.21 -13.63 -16.77
CA GLY A 432 7.75 -15.02 -16.78
C GLY A 432 6.24 -15.18 -16.77
N LEU A 433 5.48 -14.10 -17.04
CA LEU A 433 4.02 -14.13 -17.12
C LEU A 433 3.59 -14.38 -18.57
N ASP A 434 2.74 -15.37 -18.77
CA ASP A 434 2.20 -15.76 -20.08
C ASP A 434 0.78 -15.21 -20.31
N LYS A 435 0.31 -14.30 -19.46
CA LYS A 435 -1.02 -13.69 -19.56
C LYS A 435 -1.00 -12.20 -19.24
N GLN A 436 -1.82 -11.46 -19.98
CA GLN A 436 -2.15 -10.07 -19.67
C GLN A 436 -3.66 -9.86 -19.63
N LEU A 437 -4.15 -9.23 -18.57
CA LEU A 437 -5.54 -8.96 -18.30
C LEU A 437 -5.81 -7.45 -18.21
N LEU A 438 -7.01 -7.04 -18.61
CA LEU A 438 -7.47 -5.66 -18.48
C LEU A 438 -8.99 -5.57 -18.34
N GLU A 439 -9.43 -4.45 -17.79
CA GLU A 439 -10.82 -4.06 -17.70
C GLU A 439 -11.08 -2.84 -18.57
N VAL A 440 -12.18 -2.85 -19.33
CA VAL A 440 -12.62 -1.72 -20.13
C VAL A 440 -14.09 -1.41 -19.89
N ARG A 441 -14.46 -0.13 -19.83
CA ARG A 441 -15.84 0.32 -19.72
C ARG A 441 -16.70 -0.30 -20.81
N ARG A 442 -17.89 -0.77 -20.43
CA ARG A 442 -18.86 -1.34 -21.37
C ARG A 442 -19.28 -0.34 -22.45
N SER A 443 -19.30 0.95 -22.13
CA SER A 443 -19.57 2.05 -23.06
C SER A 443 -18.42 2.40 -24.00
N ASN A 444 -17.19 1.95 -23.72
CA ASN A 444 -16.01 2.32 -24.51
C ASN A 444 -15.78 1.33 -25.67
N ASP A 445 -16.62 1.43 -26.71
CA ASP A 445 -16.54 0.59 -27.91
C ASP A 445 -15.20 0.73 -28.66
N GLN A 446 -14.59 1.92 -28.64
CA GLN A 446 -13.34 2.19 -29.33
C GLN A 446 -12.19 1.39 -28.69
N ALA A 447 -12.07 1.44 -27.36
CA ALA A 447 -11.06 0.69 -26.62
C ALA A 447 -11.30 -0.82 -26.72
N GLN A 448 -12.56 -1.28 -26.65
CA GLN A 448 -12.90 -2.69 -26.87
C GLN A 448 -12.42 -3.18 -28.24
N ARG A 449 -12.71 -2.45 -29.34
CA ARG A 449 -12.22 -2.80 -30.69
C ARG A 449 -10.69 -2.72 -30.79
N PHE A 450 -10.05 -1.82 -30.06
CA PHE A 450 -8.59 -1.74 -30.00
C PHE A 450 -8.01 -3.03 -29.40
N TYR A 451 -8.47 -3.48 -28.24
CA TYR A 451 -7.95 -4.69 -27.60
C TYR A 451 -8.27 -5.97 -28.38
N LEU A 452 -9.49 -6.10 -28.93
CA LEU A 452 -9.88 -7.26 -29.74
C LEU A 452 -8.97 -7.42 -30.98
N ARG A 453 -8.59 -6.32 -31.64
CA ARG A 453 -7.63 -6.36 -32.77
C ARG A 453 -6.22 -6.80 -32.34
N HIS A 454 -5.84 -6.53 -31.09
CA HIS A 454 -4.60 -7.02 -30.50
C HIS A 454 -4.70 -8.44 -29.93
N ARG A 455 -5.77 -9.17 -30.28
CA ARG A 455 -6.05 -10.57 -29.92
C ARG A 455 -6.32 -10.79 -28.42
N TYR A 456 -6.80 -9.76 -27.72
CA TYR A 456 -7.44 -9.97 -26.43
C TYR A 456 -8.80 -10.62 -26.60
N ALA A 457 -9.11 -11.61 -25.77
CA ALA A 457 -10.39 -12.28 -25.73
C ALA A 457 -11.22 -11.78 -24.56
N VAL A 458 -12.54 -11.63 -24.75
CA VAL A 458 -13.46 -11.32 -23.64
C VAL A 458 -13.62 -12.57 -22.79
N ILE A 459 -13.26 -12.48 -21.51
CA ILE A 459 -13.37 -13.59 -20.55
C ILE A 459 -14.49 -13.41 -19.54
N GLY A 460 -15.08 -12.22 -19.45
CA GLY A 460 -16.21 -11.98 -18.57
C GLY A 460 -16.61 -10.52 -18.42
N THR A 461 -17.45 -10.27 -17.42
CA THR A 461 -17.93 -8.93 -17.08
C THR A 461 -17.91 -8.76 -15.57
N ARG A 462 -17.32 -7.66 -15.08
CA ARG A 462 -17.40 -7.25 -13.67
C ARG A 462 -18.52 -6.24 -13.50
N LYS A 463 -19.51 -6.59 -12.69
CA LYS A 463 -20.69 -5.74 -12.49
C LYS A 463 -20.39 -4.54 -11.60
N GLY A 464 -20.82 -3.35 -12.02
CA GLY A 464 -20.65 -2.11 -11.25
C GLY A 464 -19.20 -1.83 -10.84
N TYR A 465 -18.25 -2.18 -11.73
CA TYR A 465 -16.81 -2.07 -11.49
C TYR A 465 -16.36 -0.61 -11.46
N TYR A 466 -16.79 0.19 -12.43
CA TYR A 466 -16.53 1.64 -12.42
C TYR A 466 -17.61 2.32 -11.59
N ARG A 467 -17.22 2.92 -10.46
CA ARG A 467 -18.13 3.65 -9.56
C ARG A 467 -17.88 5.14 -9.66
N GLU A 468 -18.96 5.90 -9.82
CA GLU A 468 -18.90 7.33 -10.06
C GLU A 468 -19.35 8.11 -8.81
N VAL A 469 -18.90 9.36 -8.71
CA VAL A 469 -19.15 10.25 -7.55
C VAL A 469 -20.66 10.60 -7.37
N GLY A 470 -21.54 10.16 -8.28
CA GLY A 470 -22.99 10.30 -8.19
C GLY A 470 -23.77 9.04 -7.80
N GLY A 471 -23.09 7.92 -7.49
CA GLY A 471 -23.74 6.64 -7.15
C GLY A 471 -24.16 5.80 -8.37
N THR A 472 -23.90 6.28 -9.59
CA THR A 472 -23.95 5.49 -10.82
C THR A 472 -22.78 4.50 -10.84
N SER A 473 -23.03 3.30 -11.37
CA SER A 473 -21.99 2.29 -11.55
C SER A 473 -22.10 1.68 -12.94
N GLU A 474 -20.95 1.45 -13.57
CA GLU A 474 -20.85 0.86 -14.89
C GLU A 474 -20.12 -0.48 -14.83
N ASP A 475 -20.59 -1.44 -15.63
CA ASP A 475 -19.93 -2.72 -15.81
C ASP A 475 -18.61 -2.57 -16.57
N ALA A 476 -17.62 -3.39 -16.22
CA ALA A 476 -16.41 -3.55 -17.01
C ALA A 476 -16.45 -4.86 -17.79
N ILE A 477 -16.07 -4.81 -19.07
CA ILE A 477 -15.73 -6.00 -19.84
C ILE A 477 -14.30 -6.38 -19.47
N VAL A 478 -14.10 -7.63 -19.06
CA VAL A 478 -12.77 -8.16 -18.72
C VAL A 478 -12.22 -8.86 -19.94
N LEU A 479 -11.03 -8.45 -20.37
CA LEU A 479 -10.33 -9.06 -21.48
C LEU A 479 -8.98 -9.64 -21.03
N GLU A 480 -8.61 -10.78 -21.61
CA GLU A 480 -7.34 -11.46 -21.36
C GLU A 480 -6.68 -11.86 -22.69
N LYS A 481 -5.35 -11.82 -22.73
CA LYS A 481 -4.55 -12.37 -23.82
C LYS A 481 -3.50 -13.31 -23.25
N THR A 482 -3.41 -14.51 -23.80
CA THR A 482 -2.26 -15.39 -23.61
C THR A 482 -1.10 -14.90 -24.48
N LEU A 483 0.06 -14.68 -23.86
CA LEU A 483 1.27 -14.16 -24.48
C LEU A 483 2.19 -15.32 -24.85
N VAL A 484 2.81 -15.24 -26.02
CA VAL A 484 3.86 -16.18 -26.44
C VAL A 484 5.15 -15.41 -26.80
N PRO A 485 6.35 -15.88 -26.39
CA PRO A 485 7.61 -15.15 -26.59
C PRO A 485 7.87 -14.72 -28.04
N GLU A 486 7.47 -15.53 -29.01
CA GLU A 486 7.64 -15.30 -30.45
C GLU A 486 6.69 -14.21 -31.02
N SER A 487 5.71 -13.75 -30.25
CA SER A 487 4.66 -12.82 -30.71
C SER A 487 4.88 -11.36 -30.31
N VAL A 488 5.92 -11.04 -29.54
CA VAL A 488 6.10 -9.71 -28.93
C VAL A 488 7.43 -9.07 -29.33
N GLU A 489 7.47 -8.56 -30.55
CA GLU A 489 8.50 -7.60 -30.97
C GLU A 489 8.01 -6.17 -30.75
N LEU A 490 8.85 -5.32 -30.15
CA LEU A 490 8.59 -3.88 -30.07
C LEU A 490 8.79 -3.29 -31.47
N ARG A 491 7.69 -2.94 -32.13
CA ARG A 491 7.73 -2.36 -33.47
C ARG A 491 6.66 -1.28 -33.61
N PHE A 492 7.10 -0.06 -33.86
CA PHE A 492 6.20 1.01 -34.28
C PHE A 492 5.84 0.83 -35.77
N ILE A 493 4.55 0.77 -36.07
CA ILE A 493 4.01 0.73 -37.43
C ILE A 493 2.99 1.88 -37.54
N PRO A 494 3.27 2.93 -38.32
CA PRO A 494 2.32 4.00 -38.57
C PRO A 494 1.11 3.47 -39.33
N ARG A 495 -0.08 3.97 -39.00
CA ARG A 495 -1.33 3.51 -39.66
C ARG A 495 -1.41 3.86 -41.16
N THR A 496 -0.56 4.75 -41.65
CA THR A 496 -0.43 5.06 -43.08
C THR A 496 0.20 3.93 -43.89
N GLU A 497 0.96 3.02 -43.28
CA GLU A 497 1.59 1.86 -43.95
C GLU A 497 0.70 0.59 -43.98
N ASP A 498 -0.27 0.48 -43.07
CA ASP A 498 -1.18 -0.68 -42.91
C ASP A 498 -2.24 -0.82 -44.05
N ARG A 499 -2.29 0.11 -45.00
CA ARG A 499 -3.28 0.10 -46.10
C ARG A 499 -2.92 -0.80 -47.28
N HIS A 500 -1.78 -1.49 -47.25
CA HIS A 500 -1.33 -2.28 -48.40
C HIS A 500 -1.67 -3.78 -48.37
N ASP A 501 -2.14 -4.33 -47.24
CA ASP A 501 -2.45 -5.76 -47.12
C ASP A 501 -3.72 -6.05 -46.28
N GLU A 502 -4.85 -5.39 -46.57
CA GLU A 502 -6.20 -5.87 -46.17
C GLU A 502 -7.05 -6.24 -47.38
#